data_AF-A0A8I3AD18-F1
#
_entry.id   AF-A0A8I3AD18-F1
#
_cell.length_a   1.000
_cell.length_b   1.000
_cell.length_c   1.000
_cell.angle_alpha   90.00
_cell.angle_beta   90.00
_cell.angle_gamma   90.00
#
_symmetry.space_group_name_H-M   'P 1'
#
loop_
_entity.id
_entity.type
_entity.pdbx_description
1 polymer ?
#
loop_
_entity_poly.entity_id
_entity_poly.type
_entity_poly.pdbx_seq_one_letter_code
_entity_poly.pdbx_strand_id
1 'polypeptide(L)'
;MTHDPDKWIEQLMNCQHLPEADMKVLCDTVRCILMEESNIQPVSSPVTICGDIHGQFWDLLELLRKGGKVPETSYIFMARWCCFR
;
A
#
# COMPACT_ATOMS: atom_id res chain seq x y z
N MET A 1 -0.33 -14.61 17.33
CA MET A 1 -0.99 -14.65 16.02
C MET A 1 -0.12 -13.83 15.08
N THR A 2 0.74 -14.51 14.33
CA THR A 2 1.73 -13.90 13.43
C THR A 2 1.02 -13.61 12.11
N HIS A 3 0.54 -12.38 11.95
CA HIS A 3 0.05 -11.91 10.66
C HIS A 3 1.29 -11.67 9.78
N ASP A 4 1.49 -12.52 8.76
CA ASP A 4 2.60 -12.40 7.81
C ASP A 4 2.15 -11.50 6.64
N PRO A 5 2.56 -10.23 6.57
CA PRO A 5 2.17 -9.33 5.48
C PRO A 5 2.63 -9.84 4.11
N ASP A 6 3.74 -10.59 4.04
CA ASP A 6 4.23 -11.20 2.81
C ASP A 6 3.22 -12.19 2.20
N LYS A 7 2.53 -12.99 3.01
CA LYS A 7 1.49 -13.91 2.51
C LYS A 7 0.29 -13.15 1.96
N TRP A 8 -0.07 -12.05 2.60
CA TRP A 8 -1.15 -11.19 2.11
C TRP A 8 -0.78 -10.53 0.79
N ILE A 9 0.49 -10.10 0.64
CA ILE A 9 1.00 -9.58 -0.63
C ILE A 9 0.94 -10.66 -1.71
N GLU A 10 1.37 -11.89 -1.44
CA GLU A 10 1.27 -12.99 -2.42
C GLU A 10 -0.17 -13.32 -2.81
N GLN A 11 -1.11 -13.32 -1.86
CA GLN A 11 -2.55 -13.50 -2.13
C GLN A 11 -3.11 -12.37 -3.00
N LEU A 12 -2.78 -11.13 -2.66
CA LEU A 12 -3.19 -9.93 -3.40
C LEU A 12 -2.60 -9.91 -4.82
N MET A 13 -1.36 -10.38 -5.00
CA MET A 13 -0.73 -10.55 -6.30
C MET A 13 -1.42 -11.61 -7.17
N ASN A 14 -2.04 -12.62 -6.55
CA ASN A 14 -2.84 -13.64 -7.24
C ASN A 14 -4.33 -13.23 -7.40
N CYS A 15 -4.66 -11.96 -7.16
CA CYS A 15 -6.04 -11.44 -7.20
C CYS A 15 -7.00 -12.17 -6.25
N GLN A 16 -6.49 -12.66 -5.12
CA GLN A 16 -7.32 -13.24 -4.06
C GLN A 16 -7.67 -12.17 -3.03
N HIS A 17 -8.95 -12.12 -2.65
CA HIS A 17 -9.44 -11.20 -1.64
C HIS A 17 -9.07 -11.72 -0.24
N LEU A 18 -8.56 -10.82 0.60
CA LEU A 18 -8.37 -11.12 2.02
C LEU A 18 -9.72 -11.24 2.73
N PRO A 19 -9.83 -12.13 3.73
CA PRO A 19 -11.01 -12.18 4.60
C PRO A 19 -11.13 -10.89 5.42
N GLU A 20 -12.37 -10.52 5.76
CA GLU A 20 -12.69 -9.26 6.45
C GLU A 20 -11.94 -9.07 7.78
N ALA A 21 -11.72 -10.18 8.51
CA ALA A 21 -10.98 -10.16 9.78
C ALA A 21 -9.53 -9.67 9.59
N ASP A 22 -8.83 -10.19 8.57
CA ASP A 22 -7.45 -9.79 8.26
C ASP A 22 -7.40 -8.37 7.70
N MET A 23 -8.39 -8.00 6.87
CA MET A 23 -8.50 -6.64 6.33
C MET A 23 -8.66 -5.60 7.45
N LYS A 24 -9.45 -5.92 8.49
CA LYS A 24 -9.66 -5.04 9.64
C LYS A 24 -8.39 -4.86 10.46
N VAL A 25 -7.61 -5.93 10.67
CA VAL A 25 -6.31 -5.87 11.36
C VAL A 25 -5.30 -5.05 10.54
N LEU A 26 -5.25 -5.27 9.22
CA LEU A 26 -4.39 -4.51 8.32
C LEU A 26 -4.73 -3.02 8.35
N CYS A 27 -6.01 -2.65 8.22
CA CYS A 27 -6.43 -1.25 8.28
C CYS A 27 -6.12 -0.60 9.64
N ASP A 28 -6.24 -1.33 10.74
CA ASP A 28 -5.91 -0.80 12.08
C ASP A 28 -4.41 -0.57 12.25
N THR A 29 -3.60 -1.53 11.80
CA THR A 29 -2.13 -1.43 11.81
C THR A 29 -1.66 -0.26 10.95
N VAL A 30 -2.19 -0.14 9.71
CA VAL A 30 -1.87 0.95 8.79
C VAL A 30 -2.31 2.30 9.36
N ARG A 31 -3.48 2.37 10.01
CA ARG A 31 -3.94 3.59 10.68
C ARG A 31 -2.98 4.03 11.78
N CYS A 32 -2.52 3.13 12.64
CA CYS A 32 -1.58 3.45 13.71
C CYS A 32 -0.26 4.01 13.14
N ILE A 33 0.27 3.40 12.07
CA ILE A 33 1.49 3.88 11.41
C ILE A 33 1.26 5.27 10.82
N LEU A 34 0.18 5.47 10.04
CA LEU A 34 -0.16 6.77 9.45
C LEU A 34 -0.42 7.87 10.50
N MET A 35 -0.88 7.51 11.70
CA MET A 35 -1.07 8.46 12.80
C MET A 35 0.24 8.91 13.44
N GLU A 36 1.27 8.06 13.43
CA GLU A 36 2.60 8.37 13.97
C GLU A 36 3.46 9.14 12.96
N GLU A 37 3.16 8.98 11.66
CA GLU A 37 3.84 9.65 10.57
C GLU A 37 3.60 11.17 10.56
N SER A 38 4.65 11.93 10.28
CA SER A 38 4.59 13.39 10.22
C SER A 38 3.95 13.87 8.92
N ASN A 39 3.28 15.03 8.96
CA ASN A 39 2.65 15.64 7.76
C ASN A 39 3.64 15.96 6.63
N ILE A 40 4.95 15.95 6.91
CA ILE A 40 6.03 16.16 5.94
C ILE A 40 7.03 15.02 6.12
N GLN A 41 7.04 14.09 5.16
CA GLN A 41 8.03 13.01 5.11
C GLN A 41 9.20 13.40 4.19
N PRO A 42 10.45 13.45 4.68
CA PRO A 42 11.61 13.67 3.83
C PRO A 42 11.85 12.44 2.96
N VAL A 43 11.81 12.61 1.63
CA VAL A 43 12.01 11.53 0.66
C VAL A 43 13.38 11.65 -0.01
N SER A 44 14.13 10.54 -0.08
CA SER A 44 15.44 10.49 -0.75
C SER A 44 15.31 9.84 -2.12
N SER A 45 15.92 10.44 -3.15
CA SER A 45 15.95 9.89 -4.50
C SER A 45 16.74 8.56 -4.58
N PRO A 46 16.39 7.62 -5.47
CA PRO A 46 15.34 7.66 -6.50
C PRO A 46 13.96 7.24 -5.96
N VAL A 47 12.92 8.01 -6.29
CA VAL A 47 11.53 7.73 -5.89
C VAL A 47 10.63 7.61 -7.11
N THR A 48 9.74 6.63 -7.10
CA THR A 48 8.67 6.46 -8.09
C THR A 48 7.41 7.13 -7.54
N ILE A 49 7.01 8.24 -8.15
CA ILE A 49 5.80 8.96 -7.77
C ILE A 49 4.64 8.39 -8.58
N CYS A 50 3.61 7.94 -7.87
CA CYS A 50 2.38 7.40 -8.43
C CYS A 50 1.23 8.36 -8.12
N GLY A 51 0.42 8.66 -9.14
CA GLY A 51 -0.76 9.53 -9.00
C GLY A 51 -1.93 8.84 -8.29
N ASP A 52 -3.13 9.39 -8.49
CA ASP A 52 -4.35 8.89 -7.87
C ASP A 52 -4.75 7.51 -8.40
N ILE A 53 -4.93 6.55 -7.50
CA ILE A 53 -5.39 5.19 -7.80
C ILE A 53 -6.88 5.14 -7.46
N HIS A 54 -7.71 5.63 -8.38
CA HIS A 54 -9.16 5.78 -8.18
C HIS A 54 -9.87 4.42 -8.29
N GLY A 55 -9.69 3.54 -7.30
CA GLY A 55 -10.35 2.23 -7.24
C GLY A 55 -9.82 1.19 -8.23
N GLN A 56 -8.70 1.46 -8.90
CA GLN A 56 -8.09 0.55 -9.87
C GLN A 56 -6.98 -0.28 -9.21
N PHE A 57 -7.38 -1.27 -8.42
CA PHE A 57 -6.44 -2.20 -7.78
C PHE A 57 -5.52 -2.91 -8.80
N TRP A 58 -6.05 -3.21 -9.99
CA TRP A 58 -5.29 -3.78 -11.10
C TRP A 58 -4.15 -2.88 -11.61
N ASP A 59 -4.38 -1.57 -11.67
CA ASP A 59 -3.37 -0.63 -12.13
C ASP A 59 -2.25 -0.50 -11.09
N LEU A 60 -2.59 -0.51 -9.80
CA LEU A 60 -1.61 -0.59 -8.71
C LEU A 60 -0.77 -1.88 -8.79
N LEU A 61 -1.39 -3.01 -9.09
CA LEU A 61 -0.67 -4.28 -9.22
C LEU A 61 0.33 -4.26 -10.39
N GLU A 62 -0.12 -3.76 -11.54
CA GLU A 62 0.75 -3.55 -12.72
C GLU A 62 1.84 -2.53 -12.45
N LEU A 63 1.56 -1.47 -11.67
CA LEU A 63 2.53 -0.47 -11.28
C LEU A 63 3.61 -1.07 -10.38
N LEU A 64 3.24 -1.86 -9.39
CA LEU A 64 4.19 -2.60 -8.54
C LEU A 64 5.01 -3.59 -9.37
N ARG A 65 4.38 -4.26 -10.35
CA ARG A 65 5.07 -5.17 -11.27
C ARG A 65 6.08 -4.45 -12.17
N LYS A 66 5.76 -3.25 -12.66
CA LYS A 66 6.61 -2.45 -13.57
C LYS A 66 7.66 -1.62 -12.85
N GLY A 67 7.33 -1.06 -11.69
CA GLY A 67 8.21 -0.17 -10.95
C GLY A 67 9.28 -0.91 -10.12
N GLY A 68 9.14 -2.23 -9.94
CA GLY A 68 10.11 -3.06 -9.22
C GLY A 68 9.63 -3.50 -7.83
N LYS A 69 10.35 -4.43 -7.21
CA LYS A 69 10.00 -4.91 -5.87
C LYS A 69 10.37 -3.86 -4.83
N VAL A 70 9.43 -3.54 -3.94
CA VAL A 70 9.73 -2.93 -2.63
C VAL A 70 10.60 -3.96 -1.89
N PRO A 71 11.86 -3.68 -1.51
CA PRO A 71 12.35 -2.41 -0.94
C PRO A 71 13.40 -1.65 -1.76
N GLU A 72 13.72 -2.08 -2.99
CA GLU A 72 14.78 -1.43 -3.79
C GLU A 72 14.35 -0.06 -4.36
N THR A 73 13.04 0.14 -4.53
CA THR A 73 12.45 1.39 -5.04
C THR A 73 11.52 2.00 -4.02
N SER A 74 11.70 3.30 -3.74
CA SER A 74 10.80 4.08 -2.89
C SER A 74 9.58 4.53 -3.69
N TYR A 75 8.37 4.26 -3.19
CA TYR A 75 7.13 4.67 -3.84
C TYR A 75 6.44 5.77 -3.07
N ILE A 76 6.03 6.82 -3.78
CA ILE A 76 5.21 7.90 -3.24
C ILE A 76 3.88 7.85 -3.96
N PHE A 77 2.87 7.31 -3.28
CA PHE A 77 1.50 7.35 -3.78
C PHE A 77 0.84 8.66 -3.34
N MET A 78 0.70 9.60 -4.27
CA MET A 78 -0.11 10.81 -4.09
C MET A 78 -1.58 10.46 -4.31
N ALA A 79 -2.11 9.58 -3.47
CA ALA A 79 -3.48 9.14 -3.62
C ALA A 79 -4.40 9.95 -2.69
N ARG A 80 -5.50 10.43 -3.25
CA ARG A 80 -6.69 10.78 -2.48
C ARG A 80 -7.33 9.45 -2.06
N TRP A 81 -6.68 8.71 -1.17
CA TRP A 81 -7.34 7.60 -0.47
C TRP A 81 -8.57 8.24 0.17
N CYS A 82 -9.75 7.79 -0.28
CA CYS A 82 -11.02 8.45 -0.07
C CYS A 82 -11.08 9.18 1.27
N CYS A 83 -11.36 10.48 1.20
CA CYS A 83 -11.98 11.21 2.28
C CYS A 83 -13.14 10.34 2.77
N PHE A 84 -12.99 9.71 3.93
CA PHE A 84 -14.10 9.11 4.65
C PHE A 84 -14.98 10.28 5.08
N ARG A 85 -15.94 10.63 4.23
CA ARG A 85 -17.05 11.51 4.56
C ARG A 85 -18.32 10.93 3.99
#